data_AF-A0A6C0FDL5-F1
#
_entry.id   AF-A0A6C0FDL5-F1
#
_cell.length_a   1.000
_cell.length_b   1.000
_cell.length_c   1.000
_cell.angle_alpha   90.00
_cell.angle_beta   90.00
_cell.angle_gamma   90.00
#
_symmetry.space_group_name_H-M   'P 1'
#
loop_
_entity.id
_entity.type
_entity.pdbx_description
1 polymer ?
#
loop_
_entity_poly.entity_id
_entity_poly.type
_entity_poly.pdbx_seq_one_letter_code
_entity_poly.pdbx_strand_id
1 'polypeptide(L)'
;MNKVEKILQYARQLDGVKYTWWTGSEKEDIFYCDEIPSMKKLREKGINCAGLINVMRMYSGREIPAQNDELIVRGGTRFWYNYFNKLGKLELFDYEKSYPLGTLLLRDYKNIIDQGHMAVICEHSKEYPKKILYGSIIHAYVGHEDGKTGRVGITNLGSSHFCLTSKEDKGYYEYAILPEDWLK
;
A
#
# COMPACT_ATOMS: atom_id res chain seq x y z
N MET A 1 18.55 14.33 1.04
CA MET A 1 17.42 13.40 0.83
C MET A 1 16.91 12.92 2.17
N ASN A 2 15.66 13.23 2.50
CA ASN A 2 15.04 12.85 3.77
C ASN A 2 14.74 11.32 3.80
N LYS A 3 14.41 10.78 4.98
CA LYS A 3 14.16 9.34 5.19
C LYS A 3 13.03 8.82 4.28
N VAL A 4 11.95 9.59 4.12
CA VAL A 4 10.80 9.20 3.29
C VAL A 4 11.17 9.14 1.81
N GLU A 5 11.93 10.11 1.30
CA GLU A 5 12.42 10.11 -0.08
C GLU A 5 13.28 8.87 -0.39
N LYS A 6 14.14 8.44 0.54
CA LYS A 6 14.92 7.19 0.41
C LYS A 6 14.02 5.96 0.28
N ILE A 7 12.98 5.89 1.10
CA ILE A 7 12.02 4.77 1.10
C ILE A 7 11.22 4.75 -0.20
N LEU A 8 10.78 5.91 -0.68
CA LEU A 8 10.09 6.02 -1.97
C LEU A 8 11.00 5.67 -3.15
N GLN A 9 12.29 6.04 -3.10
CA GLN A 9 13.26 5.60 -4.10
C GLN A 9 13.45 4.08 -4.09
N TYR A 10 13.53 3.46 -2.92
CA TYR A 10 13.55 2.01 -2.80
C TYR A 10 12.29 1.38 -3.40
N ALA A 11 11.11 1.89 -3.07
CA ALA A 11 9.85 1.41 -3.62
C ALA A 11 9.82 1.50 -5.15
N ARG A 12 10.37 2.58 -5.74
CA ARG A 12 10.49 2.73 -7.20
C ARG A 12 11.38 1.68 -7.86
N GLN A 13 12.34 1.09 -7.16
CA GLN A 13 13.13 -0.03 -7.69
C GLN A 13 12.32 -1.31 -7.87
N LEU A 14 11.19 -1.42 -7.16
CA LEU A 14 10.25 -2.54 -7.26
C LEU A 14 9.28 -2.39 -8.43
N ASP A 15 9.29 -1.26 -9.17
CA ASP A 15 8.46 -1.10 -10.35
C ASP A 15 8.63 -2.27 -11.33
N GLY A 16 7.50 -2.80 -11.80
CA GLY A 16 7.43 -3.99 -12.65
C GLY A 16 7.59 -5.34 -11.94
N VAL A 17 7.84 -5.39 -10.62
CA VAL A 17 7.75 -6.65 -9.86
C VAL A 17 6.33 -7.20 -9.97
N LYS A 18 6.18 -8.47 -10.33
CA LYS A 18 4.88 -9.11 -10.53
C LYS A 18 4.01 -9.02 -9.27
N TYR A 19 2.72 -8.80 -9.43
CA TYR A 19 1.75 -8.96 -8.36
C TYR A 19 1.44 -10.44 -8.16
N THR A 20 1.42 -10.87 -6.89
CA THR A 20 1.05 -12.23 -6.53
C THR A 20 -0.11 -12.18 -5.56
N TRP A 21 -1.21 -12.86 -5.89
CA TRP A 21 -2.37 -12.96 -5.00
C TRP A 21 -2.04 -13.73 -3.74
N TRP A 22 -2.63 -13.31 -2.62
CA TRP A 22 -2.68 -14.13 -1.43
C TRP A 22 -3.63 -15.31 -1.68
N THR A 23 -3.15 -16.53 -1.45
CA THR A 23 -3.91 -17.78 -1.72
C THR A 23 -4.50 -18.41 -0.46
N GLY A 24 -4.39 -17.77 0.70
CA GLY A 24 -4.95 -18.27 1.96
C GLY A 24 -4.00 -19.09 2.82
N SER A 25 -2.73 -19.32 2.42
CA SER A 25 -1.75 -20.04 3.23
C SER A 25 -0.77 -19.07 3.91
N GLU A 26 -0.62 -19.18 5.23
CA GLU A 26 0.01 -18.15 6.06
C GLU A 26 1.52 -18.28 6.25
N LYS A 27 2.13 -19.43 5.94
CA LYS A 27 3.48 -19.75 6.44
C LYS A 27 4.65 -19.50 5.51
N GLU A 28 4.43 -19.24 4.22
CA GLU A 28 5.53 -19.19 3.23
C GLU A 28 5.45 -18.04 2.23
N ASP A 29 4.45 -17.17 2.36
CA ASP A 29 4.30 -16.04 1.47
C ASP A 29 5.33 -14.97 1.82
N ILE A 30 6.21 -14.70 0.86
CA ILE A 30 7.32 -13.73 0.98
C ILE A 30 6.86 -12.30 1.34
N PHE A 31 5.55 -12.05 1.35
CA PHE A 31 4.91 -10.80 1.70
C PHE A 31 4.87 -10.56 3.21
N TYR A 32 4.93 -11.61 4.04
CA TYR A 32 4.82 -11.57 5.50
C TYR A 32 6.13 -11.96 6.18
N CYS A 33 7.22 -11.32 5.75
CA CYS A 33 8.57 -11.61 6.17
C CYS A 33 9.04 -10.77 7.37
N ASP A 34 9.98 -11.31 8.14
CA ASP A 34 10.68 -10.60 9.22
C ASP A 34 11.98 -9.93 8.75
N GLU A 35 12.35 -10.16 7.49
CA GLU A 35 13.52 -9.58 6.83
C GLU A 35 13.15 -9.11 5.42
N ILE A 36 13.82 -8.06 4.95
CA ILE A 36 13.60 -7.54 3.59
C ILE A 36 14.10 -8.59 2.58
N PRO A 37 13.23 -9.17 1.73
CA PRO A 37 13.68 -10.14 0.74
C PRO A 37 14.58 -9.48 -0.30
N SER A 38 15.52 -10.25 -0.87
CA SER A 38 16.38 -9.73 -1.94
C SER A 38 15.57 -9.33 -3.17
N MET A 39 16.06 -8.34 -3.93
CA MET A 39 15.40 -7.91 -5.18
C MET A 39 15.20 -9.06 -6.17
N LYS A 40 16.14 -10.02 -6.21
CA LYS A 40 16.01 -11.24 -7.03
C LYS A 40 14.79 -12.06 -6.59
N LYS A 41 14.66 -12.33 -5.29
CA LYS A 41 13.54 -13.09 -4.72
C LYS A 41 12.20 -12.38 -4.97
N LEU A 42 12.16 -11.05 -4.79
CA LEU A 42 10.95 -10.25 -5.07
C LEU A 42 10.56 -10.33 -6.55
N ARG A 43 11.51 -10.23 -7.48
CA ARG A 43 11.20 -10.36 -8.92
C ARG A 43 10.73 -11.75 -9.33
N GLU A 44 11.31 -12.81 -8.74
CA GLU A 44 10.95 -14.20 -9.04
C GLU A 44 9.58 -14.60 -8.48
N LYS A 45 9.27 -14.17 -7.26
CA LYS A 45 8.08 -14.60 -6.52
C LYS A 45 6.93 -13.59 -6.56
N GLY A 46 7.21 -12.33 -6.92
CA GLY A 46 6.25 -11.23 -6.93
C GLY A 46 6.01 -10.60 -5.56
N ILE A 47 5.02 -9.71 -5.45
CA ILE A 47 4.63 -9.05 -4.19
C ILE A 47 3.16 -8.63 -4.23
N ASN A 48 2.43 -8.77 -3.12
CA ASN A 48 1.07 -8.24 -3.01
C ASN A 48 1.08 -6.80 -2.43
N CYS A 49 -0.10 -6.17 -2.34
CA CYS A 49 -0.20 -4.78 -1.85
C CYS A 49 0.35 -4.64 -0.42
N ALA A 50 0.06 -5.59 0.45
CA ALA A 50 0.53 -5.60 1.83
C ALA A 50 2.04 -5.85 1.95
N GLY A 51 2.57 -6.77 1.14
CA GLY A 51 4.00 -7.06 1.05
C GLY A 51 4.80 -5.82 0.67
N LEU A 52 4.30 -5.01 -0.26
CA LEU A 52 4.94 -3.74 -0.62
C LEU A 52 5.06 -2.81 0.59
N ILE A 53 4.00 -2.67 1.37
CA ILE A 53 4.00 -1.85 2.59
C ILE A 53 4.96 -2.42 3.63
N ASN A 54 4.97 -3.75 3.79
CA ASN A 54 5.86 -4.46 4.72
C ASN A 54 7.34 -4.22 4.39
N VAL A 55 7.76 -4.38 3.12
CA VAL A 55 9.15 -4.13 2.73
C VAL A 55 9.54 -2.66 2.82
N MET A 56 8.63 -1.73 2.51
CA MET A 56 8.88 -0.29 2.68
C MET A 56 9.07 0.09 4.15
N ARG A 57 8.23 -0.48 5.04
CA ARG A 57 8.34 -0.28 6.48
C ARG A 57 9.64 -0.85 7.04
N MET A 58 10.01 -2.07 6.67
CA MET A 58 11.28 -2.67 7.08
C MET A 58 12.49 -1.89 6.55
N TYR A 59 12.44 -1.42 5.30
CA TYR A 59 13.49 -0.55 4.74
C TYR A 59 13.65 0.77 5.52
N SER A 60 12.59 1.23 6.18
CA SER A 60 12.65 2.37 7.10
C SER A 60 13.34 2.06 8.44
N GLY A 61 13.75 0.82 8.68
CA GLY A 61 14.28 0.34 9.95
C GLY A 61 13.20 0.04 11.00
N ARG A 62 11.94 -0.14 10.57
CA ARG A 62 10.81 -0.47 11.44
C ARG A 62 10.34 -1.90 11.22
N GLU A 63 10.05 -2.61 12.29
CA GLU A 63 9.52 -3.96 12.20
C GLU A 63 8.01 -3.96 11.89
N ILE A 64 7.52 -5.06 11.33
CA ILE A 64 6.09 -5.36 11.30
C ILE A 64 5.69 -5.75 12.73
N PRO A 65 4.76 -5.04 13.37
CA PRO A 65 4.37 -5.32 14.75
C PRO A 65 3.94 -6.78 14.94
N ALA A 66 4.15 -7.32 16.14
CA ALA A 66 3.63 -8.63 16.50
C ALA A 66 2.10 -8.66 16.40
N GLN A 67 1.56 -9.83 16.06
CA GLN A 67 0.14 -10.08 16.04
C GLN A 67 -0.19 -11.20 17.03
N ASN A 68 -1.17 -10.97 17.89
CA ASN A 68 -1.61 -11.91 18.92
C ASN A 68 -2.95 -12.59 18.57
N ASP A 69 -3.58 -12.17 17.48
CA ASP A 69 -4.83 -12.76 16.97
C ASP A 69 -4.52 -13.76 15.84
N GLU A 70 -4.72 -15.04 16.10
CA GLU A 70 -4.49 -16.14 15.15
C GLU A 70 -5.40 -16.08 13.92
N LEU A 71 -6.51 -15.32 13.97
CA LEU A 71 -7.43 -15.15 12.84
C LEU A 71 -6.99 -14.04 11.87
N ILE A 72 -5.91 -13.33 12.19
CA ILE A 72 -5.44 -12.18 11.42
C ILE A 72 -4.00 -12.41 11.00
N VAL A 73 -3.79 -12.55 9.69
CA VAL A 73 -2.46 -12.64 9.09
C VAL A 73 -1.64 -11.37 9.41
N ARG A 74 -0.53 -11.54 10.13
CA ARG A 74 0.41 -10.46 10.43
C ARG A 74 0.92 -9.80 9.15
N GLY A 75 0.87 -8.47 9.11
CA GLY A 75 1.31 -7.69 7.95
C GLY A 75 0.34 -7.71 6.77
N GLY A 76 -0.84 -8.32 6.88
CA GLY A 76 -1.93 -8.22 5.90
C GLY A 76 -2.71 -6.90 5.97
N THR A 77 -3.63 -6.67 5.03
CA THR A 77 -4.44 -5.44 4.98
C THR A 77 -5.27 -5.25 6.25
N ARG A 78 -6.01 -6.28 6.69
CA ARG A 78 -6.81 -6.25 7.93
C ARG A 78 -5.95 -6.01 9.17
N PHE A 79 -4.75 -6.58 9.20
CA PHE A 79 -3.78 -6.35 10.26
C PHE A 79 -3.39 -4.87 10.34
N TRP A 80 -3.03 -4.26 9.21
CA TRP A 80 -2.63 -2.86 9.20
C TRP A 80 -3.76 -1.91 9.58
N TYR A 81 -4.98 -2.17 9.10
CA TYR A 81 -6.17 -1.45 9.55
C TYR A 81 -6.32 -1.49 11.07
N ASN A 82 -6.37 -2.70 11.65
CA ASN A 82 -6.55 -2.88 13.10
C ASN A 82 -5.41 -2.24 13.90
N TYR A 83 -4.17 -2.38 13.43
CA TYR A 83 -3.00 -1.81 14.08
C TYR A 83 -3.09 -0.28 14.16
N PHE A 84 -3.32 0.41 13.04
CA PHE A 84 -3.42 1.87 13.03
C PHE A 84 -4.69 2.40 13.69
N ASN A 85 -5.80 1.65 13.62
CA ASN A 85 -7.04 2.00 14.32
C ASN A 85 -6.81 2.00 15.84
N LYS A 86 -6.19 0.94 16.36
CA LYS A 86 -5.87 0.82 17.79
C LYS A 86 -4.95 1.93 18.29
N LEU A 87 -4.06 2.44 17.44
CA LEU A 87 -3.17 3.56 17.77
C LEU A 87 -3.82 4.94 17.58
N GLY A 88 -5.07 5.01 17.08
CA GLY A 88 -5.73 6.27 16.76
C GLY A 88 -5.06 7.03 15.61
N LYS A 89 -4.46 6.30 14.66
CA LYS A 89 -3.68 6.85 13.52
C LYS A 89 -4.35 6.69 12.16
N LEU A 90 -5.57 6.16 12.13
CA LEU A 90 -6.39 6.15 10.93
C LEU A 90 -7.13 7.48 10.81
N GLU A 91 -6.85 8.22 9.76
CA GLU A 91 -7.65 9.37 9.35
C GLU A 91 -8.55 8.97 8.18
N LEU A 92 -9.78 9.48 8.11
CA LEU A 92 -10.58 9.32 6.89
C LEU A 92 -9.87 10.02 5.73
N PHE A 93 -9.74 9.32 4.60
CA PHE A 93 -9.13 9.90 3.42
C PHE A 93 -10.04 10.96 2.83
N ASP A 94 -9.49 12.17 2.67
CA ASP A 94 -10.17 13.32 2.12
C ASP A 94 -9.35 13.85 0.94
N TYR A 95 -9.80 13.57 -0.27
CA TYR A 95 -9.08 13.92 -1.49
C TYR A 95 -9.02 15.43 -1.77
N GLU A 96 -9.71 16.26 -0.99
CA GLU A 96 -9.60 17.72 -1.06
C GLU A 96 -8.45 18.25 -0.18
N LYS A 97 -7.94 17.42 0.74
CA LYS A 97 -6.77 17.75 1.57
C LYS A 97 -5.46 17.45 0.87
N SER A 98 -4.42 18.15 1.31
CA SER A 98 -3.04 17.84 0.94
C SER A 98 -2.43 16.83 1.91
N TYR A 99 -1.74 15.83 1.39
CA TYR A 99 -1.02 14.83 2.16
C TYR A 99 0.48 14.83 1.82
N PRO A 100 1.37 14.63 2.79
CA PRO A 100 2.79 14.52 2.53
C PRO A 100 3.10 13.26 1.70
N LEU A 101 4.20 13.29 0.96
CA LEU A 101 4.74 12.09 0.31
C LEU A 101 5.02 11.02 1.36
N GLY A 102 4.82 9.75 0.99
CA GLY A 102 4.90 8.62 1.92
C GLY A 102 3.63 8.39 2.75
N THR A 103 2.56 9.18 2.56
CA THR A 103 1.25 8.86 3.15
C THR A 103 0.76 7.53 2.61
N LEU A 104 0.38 6.63 3.51
CA LEU A 104 -0.24 5.34 3.20
C LEU A 104 -1.74 5.56 3.06
N LEU A 105 -2.29 5.16 1.92
CA LEU A 105 -3.72 5.09 1.65
C LEU A 105 -4.18 3.64 1.83
N LEU A 106 -5.31 3.46 2.49
CA LEU A 106 -5.84 2.15 2.85
C LEU A 106 -7.33 2.05 2.55
N ARG A 107 -7.73 0.92 1.98
CA ARG A 107 -9.11 0.43 1.93
C ARG A 107 -9.18 -0.80 2.81
N ASP A 108 -10.12 -0.84 3.74
CA ASP A 108 -10.19 -1.96 4.70
C ASP A 108 -10.58 -3.26 4.00
N TYR A 109 -10.12 -4.38 4.58
CA TYR A 109 -10.56 -5.71 4.21
C TYR A 109 -12.00 -5.91 4.70
N LYS A 110 -12.92 -6.21 3.79
CA LYS A 110 -14.32 -6.48 4.15
C LYS A 110 -14.61 -7.98 4.09
N ASN A 111 -14.10 -8.69 3.08
CA ASN A 111 -14.30 -10.13 2.88
C ASN A 111 -13.37 -10.66 1.77
N ILE A 112 -13.51 -11.94 1.38
CA ILE A 112 -12.66 -12.56 0.35
C ILE A 112 -12.80 -11.93 -1.05
N ILE A 113 -13.93 -11.27 -1.33
CA ILE A 113 -14.20 -10.57 -2.59
C ILE A 113 -13.60 -9.15 -2.54
N ASP A 114 -13.70 -8.47 -1.39
CA ASP A 114 -13.09 -7.17 -1.14
C ASP A 114 -12.00 -7.28 -0.07
N GLN A 115 -10.80 -7.66 -0.51
CA GLN A 115 -9.64 -7.89 0.35
C GLN A 115 -8.98 -6.58 0.83
N GLY A 116 -9.60 -5.43 0.54
CA GLY A 116 -9.02 -4.13 0.73
C GLY A 116 -7.85 -3.85 -0.22
N HIS A 117 -7.15 -2.75 0.01
CA HIS A 117 -5.99 -2.36 -0.78
C HIS A 117 -5.13 -1.35 -0.06
N MET A 118 -3.86 -1.27 -0.45
CA MET A 118 -2.94 -0.28 0.09
C MET A 118 -2.10 0.35 -1.02
N ALA A 119 -1.86 1.66 -0.89
CA ALA A 119 -1.05 2.43 -1.80
C ALA A 119 -0.30 3.55 -1.08
N VAL A 120 0.79 4.05 -1.65
CA VAL A 120 1.59 5.12 -1.04
C VAL A 120 1.71 6.29 -2.00
N ILE A 121 1.40 7.50 -1.52
CA ILE A 121 1.59 8.73 -2.28
C ILE A 121 3.09 8.93 -2.52
N CYS A 122 3.50 8.92 -3.79
CA CYS A 122 4.92 8.92 -4.15
C CYS A 122 5.35 10.14 -4.97
N GLU A 123 4.40 10.94 -5.47
CA GLU A 123 4.65 12.16 -6.22
C GLU A 123 3.44 13.11 -6.17
N HIS A 124 3.70 14.41 -6.10
CA HIS A 124 2.68 15.45 -6.29
C HIS A 124 2.73 15.98 -7.71
N SER A 125 1.58 16.43 -8.25
CA SER A 125 1.56 17.08 -9.56
C SER A 125 2.37 18.38 -9.54
N LYS A 126 3.20 18.59 -10.56
CA LYS A 126 3.90 19.86 -10.77
C LYS A 126 2.94 20.99 -11.16
N GLU A 127 1.89 20.66 -11.90
CA GLU A 127 0.88 21.61 -12.38
C GLU A 127 -0.17 21.92 -11.30
N TYR A 128 -0.55 20.91 -10.50
CA TYR A 128 -1.56 21.04 -9.45
C TYR A 128 -1.05 20.54 -8.08
N PRO A 129 -0.03 21.17 -7.49
CA PRO A 129 0.65 20.65 -6.29
C PRO A 129 -0.24 20.55 -5.05
N LYS A 130 -1.35 21.31 -5.00
CA LYS A 130 -2.33 21.26 -3.91
C LYS A 130 -3.47 20.27 -4.14
N LYS A 131 -3.59 19.67 -5.34
CA LYS A 131 -4.68 18.74 -5.68
C LYS A 131 -4.14 17.32 -5.70
N ILE A 132 -4.34 16.58 -4.61
CA ILE A 132 -3.70 15.28 -4.41
C ILE A 132 -4.08 14.25 -5.48
N LEU A 133 -5.29 14.32 -6.03
CA LEU A 133 -5.78 13.45 -7.10
C LEU A 133 -4.95 13.52 -8.39
N TYR A 134 -4.23 14.62 -8.64
CA TYR A 134 -3.35 14.76 -9.80
C TYR A 134 -1.94 14.21 -9.54
N GLY A 135 -1.65 13.82 -8.30
CA GLY A 135 -0.41 13.15 -7.93
C GLY A 135 -0.39 11.68 -8.35
N SER A 136 0.69 11.01 -7.96
CA SER A 136 0.92 9.60 -8.24
C SER A 136 1.05 8.81 -6.95
N ILE A 137 0.57 7.57 -7.01
CA ILE A 137 0.77 6.56 -5.98
C ILE A 137 1.64 5.44 -6.51
N ILE A 138 2.38 4.78 -5.62
CA ILE A 138 2.97 3.48 -5.87
C ILE A 138 2.22 2.42 -5.08
N HIS A 139 1.88 1.32 -5.74
CA HIS A 139 1.18 0.19 -5.15
C HIS A 139 1.44 -1.09 -5.93
N ALA A 140 1.18 -2.25 -5.31
CA ALA A 140 1.12 -3.52 -6.02
C ALA A 140 -0.34 -3.83 -6.32
N TYR A 141 -0.71 -3.93 -7.60
CA TYR A 141 -2.10 -4.04 -8.04
C TYR A 141 -2.26 -5.06 -9.17
N VAL A 142 -3.49 -5.54 -9.36
CA VAL A 142 -3.88 -6.36 -10.51
C VAL A 142 -4.29 -5.46 -11.66
N GLY A 143 -3.79 -5.76 -12.85
CA GLY A 143 -4.15 -5.06 -14.08
C GLY A 143 -5.62 -5.29 -14.43
N HIS A 144 -6.29 -4.23 -14.85
CA HIS A 144 -7.69 -4.30 -15.26
C HIS A 144 -7.92 -5.10 -16.54
N GLU A 145 -6.89 -5.29 -17.38
CA GLU A 145 -7.02 -5.89 -18.70
C GLU A 145 -7.33 -7.40 -18.67
N ASP A 146 -6.79 -8.14 -17.69
CA ASP A 146 -6.99 -9.59 -17.60
C ASP A 146 -7.46 -10.08 -16.22
N GLY A 147 -7.48 -9.20 -15.21
CA GLY A 147 -7.85 -9.53 -13.82
C GLY A 147 -6.97 -10.61 -13.18
N LYS A 148 -5.84 -10.96 -13.80
CA LYS A 148 -5.02 -12.14 -13.48
C LYS A 148 -3.56 -11.80 -13.35
N THR A 149 -3.06 -10.88 -14.16
CA THR A 149 -1.71 -10.36 -14.06
C THR A 149 -1.72 -9.02 -13.36
N GLY A 150 -0.63 -8.71 -12.68
CA GLY A 150 -0.49 -7.47 -11.97
C GLY A 150 0.97 -7.17 -11.71
N ARG A 151 1.22 -6.00 -11.13
CA ARG A 151 2.57 -5.53 -10.82
C ARG A 151 2.57 -4.53 -9.69
N VAL A 152 3.75 -4.31 -9.13
CA VAL A 152 4.09 -3.03 -8.53
C VAL A 152 4.21 -2.01 -9.64
N GLY A 153 3.57 -0.86 -9.47
CA GLY A 153 3.74 0.25 -10.38
C GLY A 153 3.22 1.56 -9.85
N ILE A 154 3.47 2.60 -10.64
CA ILE A 154 3.05 3.96 -10.34
C ILE A 154 1.82 4.30 -11.19
N THR A 155 0.78 4.80 -10.54
CA THR A 155 -0.48 5.18 -11.18
C THR A 155 -0.92 6.56 -10.70
N ASN A 156 -1.76 7.23 -11.49
CA ASN A 156 -2.40 8.46 -11.04
C ASN A 156 -3.38 8.16 -9.91
N LEU A 157 -3.35 8.95 -8.83
CA LEU A 157 -4.21 8.74 -7.67
C LEU A 157 -5.68 8.88 -8.04
N GLY A 158 -6.08 9.92 -8.77
CA GLY A 158 -7.47 10.15 -9.17
C GLY A 158 -8.04 8.98 -9.98
N SER A 159 -7.31 8.52 -10.98
CA SER A 159 -7.69 7.33 -11.75
C SER A 159 -7.81 6.11 -10.85
N SER A 160 -6.84 5.84 -9.97
CA SER A 160 -6.91 4.69 -9.05
C SER A 160 -8.03 4.81 -8.01
N HIS A 161 -8.37 6.03 -7.58
CA HIS A 161 -9.37 6.27 -6.54
C HIS A 161 -10.80 6.17 -7.08
N PHE A 162 -11.01 6.53 -8.36
CA PHE A 162 -12.35 6.55 -8.96
C PHE A 162 -12.58 5.50 -10.07
N CYS A 163 -11.61 4.63 -10.39
CA CYS A 163 -11.75 3.67 -11.49
C CYS A 163 -12.82 2.59 -11.27
N LEU A 164 -13.17 2.28 -10.02
CA LEU A 164 -14.09 1.20 -9.67
C LEU A 164 -15.39 1.68 -9.02
N THR A 165 -15.62 3.00 -9.02
CA THR A 165 -16.73 3.61 -8.29
C THR A 165 -17.81 4.14 -9.22
N SER A 166 -19.08 3.98 -8.81
CA SER A 166 -20.18 4.70 -9.44
C SER A 166 -20.09 6.20 -9.13
N LYS A 167 -20.86 7.05 -9.84
CA LYS A 167 -20.87 8.51 -9.62
C LYS A 167 -21.22 8.95 -8.19
N GLU A 168 -21.74 8.05 -7.35
CA GLU A 168 -22.19 8.33 -5.99
C GLU A 168 -21.21 7.84 -4.91
N ASP A 169 -20.16 7.12 -5.29
CA ASP A 169 -19.22 6.54 -4.33
C ASP A 169 -18.19 7.57 -3.84
N LYS A 170 -17.76 7.43 -2.59
CA LYS A 170 -16.74 8.31 -1.97
C LYS A 170 -15.31 8.03 -2.45
N GLY A 171 -15.17 7.15 -3.44
CA GLY A 171 -13.91 6.67 -3.98
C GLY A 171 -13.40 5.38 -3.32
N TYR A 172 -12.28 4.87 -3.82
CA TYR A 172 -11.77 3.54 -3.51
C TYR A 172 -11.01 3.45 -2.18
N TYR A 173 -10.18 4.44 -1.87
CA TYR A 173 -9.40 4.52 -0.62
C TYR A 173 -10.23 5.17 0.49
N GLU A 174 -10.21 4.58 1.68
CA GLU A 174 -11.08 4.99 2.79
C GLU A 174 -10.33 5.76 3.88
N TYR A 175 -9.04 5.42 4.06
CA TYR A 175 -8.21 5.95 5.14
C TYR A 175 -6.84 6.42 4.65
N ALA A 176 -6.27 7.36 5.39
CA ALA A 176 -4.91 7.85 5.23
C ALA A 176 -4.14 7.71 6.55
N ILE A 177 -2.85 7.36 6.44
CA ILE A 177 -1.91 7.27 7.55
C ILE A 177 -0.66 8.05 7.18
N LEU A 178 -0.31 9.05 8.00
CA LEU A 178 0.79 9.97 7.74
C LEU A 178 2.15 9.26 7.87
N PRO A 179 3.17 9.64 7.08
CA PRO A 179 4.48 8.96 7.06
C PRO A 179 5.18 8.93 8.42
N GLU A 180 4.93 9.91 9.30
CA GLU A 180 5.40 9.90 10.69
C GLU A 180 4.86 8.75 11.53
N ASP A 181 3.65 8.26 11.23
CA ASP A 181 3.01 7.22 12.03
C ASP A 181 3.42 5.80 11.58
N TRP A 182 3.96 5.66 10.36
CA TRP A 182 4.32 4.33 9.82
C TRP A 182 5.75 4.18 9.27
N LEU A 183 6.45 5.26 8.89
CA LEU A 183 7.82 5.21 8.34
C LEU A 183 8.89 5.86 9.23
N LYS A 184 8.55 6.86 10.06
CA LYS A 184 9.55 7.59 10.86
C LYS A 184 9.59 7.06 12.26
#